data_AF-A0A914YI67-F1
#
_entry.id   AF-A0A914YI67-F1
#
_cell.length_a   1.000
_cell.length_b   1.000
_cell.length_c   1.000
_cell.angle_alpha   90.00
_cell.angle_beta   90.00
_cell.angle_gamma   90.00
#
_symmetry.space_group_name_H-M   'P 1'
#
loop_
_entity.id
_entity.type
_entity.pdbx_description
1 polymer ?
#
loop_
_entity_poly.entity_id
_entity_poly.type
_entity_poly.pdbx_seq_one_letter_code
_entity_poly.pdbx_strand_id
1 'polypeptide(L)'
;MDLVSPYYSEMLFSGKRTFIWLCLPGLYWFYFWFIDLPCIYSSIASACFFDPFFGVSFPRNEWEYANWGLTFNNVAIILALSGMYIAIISALIAKTRMSTAATAIQRNTILQAFLICALCFIASAIYVSMQYLPTPPFVIILGQIFWQASHGKYLIKHTFN
;
A
#
# COMPACT_ATOMS: atom_id res chain seq x y z
N MET A 1 -17.49 -3.01 3.29
CA MET A 1 -18.46 -2.41 4.23
C MET A 1 -19.82 -3.11 4.18
N ASP A 2 -20.27 -3.60 3.02
CA ASP A 2 -21.42 -4.53 2.93
C ASP A 2 -21.31 -5.75 3.83
N LEU A 3 -20.08 -6.18 4.12
CA LEU A 3 -19.83 -7.31 5.01
C LEU A 3 -20.16 -7.02 6.49
N VAL A 4 -20.07 -5.76 6.92
CA VAL A 4 -20.20 -5.30 8.31
C VAL A 4 -21.63 -4.85 8.61
N SER A 5 -22.20 -4.02 7.74
CA SER A 5 -23.62 -3.67 7.79
C SER A 5 -24.03 -2.99 6.47
N PRO A 6 -25.11 -3.45 5.81
CA PRO A 6 -25.61 -2.85 4.58
C PRO A 6 -26.04 -1.39 4.78
N TYR A 7 -26.46 -1.02 6.00
CA TYR A 7 -26.90 0.33 6.35
C TYR A 7 -25.81 1.39 6.12
N TYR A 8 -24.58 1.14 6.57
CA TYR A 8 -23.48 2.10 6.39
C TYR A 8 -23.05 2.21 4.92
N SER A 9 -23.12 1.09 4.18
CA SER A 9 -22.80 1.06 2.76
C SER A 9 -23.77 1.92 1.96
N GLU A 10 -25.05 1.79 2.25
CA GLU A 10 -26.11 2.57 1.60
C GLU A 10 -26.08 4.05 2.01
N MET A 11 -25.77 4.35 3.28
CA MET A 11 -25.65 5.74 3.75
C MET A 11 -24.49 6.49 3.07
N LEU A 12 -23.33 5.83 2.91
CA LEU A 12 -22.09 6.42 2.38
C LEU A 12 -22.02 6.39 0.84
N PHE A 13 -22.48 5.31 0.21
CA PHE A 13 -22.29 5.02 -1.23
C PHE A 13 -23.60 4.92 -2.01
N SER A 14 -24.67 5.59 -1.59
CA SER A 14 -25.92 5.64 -2.37
C SER A 14 -25.95 6.77 -3.40
N GLY A 15 -26.33 6.40 -4.63
CA GLY A 15 -26.66 7.31 -5.72
C GLY A 15 -25.51 8.27 -6.09
N LYS A 16 -25.81 9.57 -6.08
CA LYS A 16 -24.86 10.62 -6.49
C LYS A 16 -23.68 10.79 -5.52
N ARG A 17 -23.78 10.31 -4.28
CA ARG A 17 -22.73 10.42 -3.24
C ARG A 17 -21.50 9.59 -3.59
N THR A 18 -21.68 8.47 -4.27
CA THR A 18 -20.58 7.62 -4.76
C THR A 18 -19.66 8.38 -5.72
N PHE A 19 -20.23 9.23 -6.58
CA PHE A 19 -19.43 10.05 -7.48
C PHE A 19 -18.55 11.06 -6.72
N ILE A 20 -19.05 11.62 -5.61
CA ILE A 20 -18.25 12.51 -4.75
C ILE A 20 -17.07 11.74 -4.14
N TRP A 21 -17.31 10.53 -3.64
CA TRP A 21 -16.24 9.66 -3.11
C TRP A 21 -15.23 9.24 -4.18
N LEU A 22 -15.66 9.08 -5.44
CA LEU A 22 -14.77 8.80 -6.58
C LEU A 22 -13.99 10.03 -7.05
N CYS A 23 -14.48 11.24 -6.81
CA CYS A 23 -13.72 12.47 -7.09
C CYS A 23 -12.49 12.61 -6.19
N LEU A 24 -12.54 12.12 -4.94
CA LEU A 24 -11.43 12.20 -3.99
C LEU A 24 -10.14 11.53 -4.49
N PRO A 25 -10.12 10.25 -4.93
CA PRO A 25 -8.92 9.65 -5.50
C PRO A 25 -8.48 10.33 -6.80
N GLY A 26 -9.41 10.88 -7.58
CA GLY A 26 -9.09 11.67 -8.77
C GLY A 26 -8.32 12.95 -8.45
N LEU A 27 -8.84 13.75 -7.51
CA LEU A 27 -8.18 14.98 -7.04
C LEU A 27 -6.83 14.68 -6.37
N TYR A 28 -6.77 13.62 -5.58
CA TYR A 28 -5.54 13.13 -4.97
C TYR A 28 -4.51 12.75 -6.05
N TRP A 29 -4.90 12.03 -7.11
CA TRP A 29 -4.00 11.73 -8.22
C TRP A 29 -3.48 12.99 -8.92
N PHE A 30 -4.36 13.98 -9.16
CA PHE A 30 -3.96 15.26 -9.77
C PHE A 30 -2.96 16.04 -8.90
N TYR A 31 -3.10 16.00 -7.58
CA TYR A 31 -2.13 16.61 -6.66
C TYR A 31 -0.72 16.03 -6.88
N PHE A 32 -0.58 14.69 -6.91
CA PHE A 32 0.72 14.05 -7.11
C PHE A 32 1.30 14.26 -8.51
N TRP A 33 0.43 14.36 -9.53
CA TRP A 33 0.87 14.55 -10.91
C TRP A 33 1.49 15.92 -11.17
N PHE A 34 0.92 16.99 -10.60
CA PHE A 34 1.35 18.36 -10.91
C PHE A 34 2.31 18.97 -9.89
N ILE A 35 2.22 18.54 -8.62
CA ILE A 35 2.92 19.23 -7.52
C ILE A 35 4.11 18.43 -7.03
N ASP A 36 3.97 17.10 -6.97
CA ASP A 36 4.94 16.29 -6.26
C ASP A 36 6.14 15.93 -7.13
N LEU A 37 7.35 16.04 -6.55
CA LEU A 37 8.58 15.79 -7.29
C LEU A 37 8.70 14.28 -7.55
N PRO A 38 8.80 13.84 -8.82
CA PRO A 38 8.83 12.42 -9.14
C PRO A 38 10.12 11.78 -8.63
N CYS A 39 10.00 10.56 -8.10
CA CYS A 39 11.17 9.72 -7.85
C CYS A 39 11.81 9.32 -9.20
N ILE A 40 13.14 9.36 -9.28
CA ILE A 40 13.88 9.04 -10.50
C ILE A 40 14.50 7.67 -10.33
N TYR A 41 14.37 6.83 -11.36
CA TYR A 41 14.93 5.50 -11.37
C TYR A 41 16.46 5.56 -11.42
N SER A 42 17.14 4.99 -10.42
CA SER A 42 18.59 4.81 -10.41
C SER A 42 18.94 3.37 -10.76
N SER A 43 19.75 3.19 -11.80
CA SER A 43 20.26 1.88 -12.21
C SER A 43 21.26 1.29 -11.20
N ILE A 44 21.89 2.13 -10.37
CA ILE A 44 22.87 1.70 -9.35
C ILE A 44 22.19 0.85 -8.27
N ALA A 45 20.99 1.24 -7.85
CA ALA A 45 20.22 0.56 -6.81
C ALA A 45 18.98 -0.17 -7.34
N SER A 46 18.71 -0.11 -8.65
CA SER A 46 17.54 -0.73 -9.29
C SER A 46 16.20 -0.32 -8.65
N ALA A 47 16.11 0.91 -8.18
CA ALA A 47 14.92 1.47 -7.53
C ALA A 47 14.82 2.96 -7.81
N CYS A 48 13.64 3.53 -7.58
CA CYS A 48 13.44 4.97 -7.69
C CYS A 48 13.78 5.67 -6.37
N PHE A 49 14.57 6.73 -6.46
CA PHE A 49 14.99 7.55 -5.33
C PHE A 49 14.51 8.98 -5.51
N PHE A 50 14.39 9.73 -4.41
CA PHE A 50 14.10 11.17 -4.51
C PHE A 50 15.30 11.96 -5.01
N ASP A 51 16.51 11.50 -4.67
CA ASP A 51 17.74 12.06 -5.22
C ASP A 51 17.99 11.56 -6.67
N PRO A 52 18.01 12.45 -7.69
CA PRO A 52 18.32 12.08 -9.08
C PRO A 52 19.70 11.47 -9.28
N PHE A 53 20.63 11.81 -8.40
CA PHE A 53 22.05 11.50 -8.50
C PHE A 53 22.50 10.52 -7.42
N PHE A 54 21.55 9.74 -6.90
CA PHE A 54 21.82 8.65 -5.96
C PHE A 54 22.98 7.77 -6.47
N GLY A 55 24.07 7.71 -5.70
CA GLY A 55 25.28 6.94 -6.01
C GLY A 55 26.38 7.70 -6.76
N VAL A 56 26.23 9.00 -7.02
CA VAL A 56 27.25 9.86 -7.64
C VAL A 56 27.82 10.84 -6.60
N SER A 57 29.14 10.98 -6.50
CA SER A 57 29.81 11.86 -5.52
C SER A 57 30.07 13.27 -6.07
N PHE A 58 29.41 14.27 -5.50
CA PHE A 58 29.64 15.70 -5.76
C PHE A 58 29.10 16.51 -4.56
N PRO A 59 29.59 17.74 -4.32
CA PRO A 59 29.18 18.52 -3.16
C PRO A 59 27.69 18.87 -3.20
N ARG A 60 26.94 18.43 -2.19
CA ARG A 60 25.49 18.59 -2.09
C ARG A 60 25.02 18.49 -0.64
N ASN A 61 23.87 19.09 -0.35
CA ASN A 61 23.13 18.86 0.88
C ASN A 61 22.22 17.62 0.76
N GLU A 62 22.30 16.69 1.70
CA GLU A 62 21.53 15.44 1.74
C GLU A 62 20.01 15.66 1.69
N TRP A 63 19.52 16.83 2.13
CA TRP A 63 18.11 17.16 2.21
C TRP A 63 17.58 17.96 1.01
N GLU A 64 18.45 18.27 0.04
CA GLU A 64 18.11 19.13 -1.10
C GLU A 64 17.00 18.54 -1.99
N TYR A 65 16.91 17.21 -2.05
CA TYR A 65 15.90 16.47 -2.83
C TYR A 65 14.92 15.70 -1.95
N ALA A 66 14.85 16.01 -0.65
CA ALA A 66 13.93 15.33 0.24
C ALA A 66 12.47 15.65 -0.11
N ASN A 67 11.69 14.63 -0.45
CA ASN A 67 10.26 14.79 -0.72
C ASN A 67 9.43 14.39 0.52
N TRP A 68 9.19 15.37 1.39
CA TRP A 68 8.38 15.18 2.60
C TRP A 68 6.91 14.87 2.32
N GLY A 69 6.36 15.39 1.21
CA GLY A 69 4.97 15.13 0.81
C GLY A 69 4.76 13.66 0.48
N LEU A 70 5.63 13.11 -0.36
CA LEU A 70 5.60 11.69 -0.75
C LEU A 70 5.98 10.76 0.41
N THR A 71 6.89 11.16 1.29
CA THR A 71 7.19 10.40 2.52
C THR A 71 6.01 10.35 3.47
N PHE A 72 5.39 11.50 3.76
CA PHE A 72 4.17 11.53 4.58
C PHE A 72 3.08 10.68 3.94
N ASN A 73 2.96 10.74 2.62
CA ASN A 73 1.99 9.94 1.90
C ASN A 73 2.22 8.44 2.05
N ASN A 74 3.45 7.96 1.87
CA ASN A 74 3.80 6.56 2.06
C ASN A 74 3.51 6.10 3.50
N VAL A 75 3.82 6.92 4.51
CA VAL A 75 3.50 6.63 5.92
C VAL A 75 1.99 6.61 6.15
N ALA A 76 1.25 7.59 5.62
CA ALA A 76 -0.20 7.66 5.74
C ALA A 76 -0.89 6.45 5.09
N ILE A 77 -0.41 6.02 3.91
CA ILE A 77 -0.90 4.83 3.22
C ILE A 77 -0.63 3.58 4.04
N ILE A 78 0.55 3.43 4.64
CA ILE A 78 0.89 2.33 5.56
C ILE A 78 -0.11 2.25 6.72
N LEU A 79 -0.37 3.38 7.39
CA LEU A 79 -1.27 3.47 8.54
C LEU A 79 -2.73 3.23 8.14
N ALA A 80 -3.16 3.81 7.03
CA ALA A 80 -4.54 3.67 6.53
C ALA A 80 -4.82 2.24 6.06
N LEU A 81 -3.92 1.63 5.28
CA LEU A 81 -4.06 0.24 4.83
C LEU A 81 -4.09 -0.70 6.04
N SER A 82 -3.10 -0.62 6.93
CA SER A 82 -3.08 -1.48 8.12
C SER A 82 -4.37 -1.34 8.95
N GLY A 83 -4.84 -0.11 9.20
CA GLY A 83 -6.10 0.14 9.91
C GLY A 83 -7.33 -0.45 9.20
N MET A 84 -7.48 -0.21 7.89
CA MET A 84 -8.60 -0.75 7.11
C MET A 84 -8.60 -2.28 7.08
N TYR A 85 -7.44 -2.91 6.91
CA TYR A 85 -7.35 -4.37 6.88
C TYR A 85 -7.59 -4.99 8.26
N ILE A 86 -7.13 -4.38 9.35
CA ILE A 86 -7.48 -4.79 10.72
C ILE A 86 -9.01 -4.72 10.91
N ALA A 87 -9.66 -3.66 10.42
CA ALA A 87 -11.11 -3.54 10.49
C ALA A 87 -11.86 -4.60 9.65
N ILE A 88 -11.32 -4.97 8.48
CA ILE A 88 -11.89 -6.04 7.65
C ILE A 88 -11.72 -7.40 8.35
N ILE A 89 -10.54 -7.68 8.91
CA ILE A 89 -10.26 -8.92 9.64
C ILE A 89 -11.13 -9.02 10.89
N SER A 90 -11.28 -7.94 11.66
CA SER A 90 -12.11 -7.93 12.87
C SER A 90 -13.59 -8.15 12.54
N ALA A 91 -14.11 -7.52 11.48
CA ALA A 91 -15.46 -7.76 11.00
C ALA A 91 -15.68 -9.18 10.50
N LEU A 92 -14.69 -9.76 9.81
CA LEU A 92 -14.72 -11.14 9.35
C LEU A 92 -14.72 -12.12 10.52
N ILE A 93 -13.90 -11.90 11.55
CA ILE A 93 -13.86 -12.70 12.79
C ILE A 93 -15.19 -12.61 13.54
N ALA A 94 -15.78 -11.41 13.66
CA ALA A 94 -17.08 -11.25 14.30
C ALA A 94 -18.17 -12.08 13.58
N LYS A 95 -18.14 -12.08 12.25
CA LYS A 95 -19.09 -12.82 11.42
C LYS A 95 -18.88 -14.34 11.46
N THR A 96 -17.64 -14.83 11.53
CA THR A 96 -17.34 -16.26 11.71
C THR A 96 -17.62 -16.75 13.12
N ARG A 97 -17.58 -15.89 14.16
CA ARG A 97 -18.03 -16.27 15.51
C ARG A 97 -19.55 -16.45 15.59
N MET A 98 -20.31 -15.75 14.75
CA MET A 98 -21.78 -15.91 14.63
C MET A 98 -22.20 -17.09 13.75
N SER A 99 -21.29 -17.69 12.98
CA SER A 99 -21.54 -18.80 12.06
C SER A 99 -20.52 -19.91 12.31
N THR A 100 -20.92 -21.00 12.96
CA THR A 100 -20.05 -22.13 13.37
C THR A 100 -19.29 -22.82 12.23
N ALA A 101 -19.62 -22.55 10.98
CA ALA A 101 -18.83 -22.94 9.80
C ALA A 101 -18.34 -21.69 9.05
N ALA A 102 -17.08 -21.31 9.24
CA ALA A 102 -16.41 -20.39 8.33
C ALA A 102 -16.20 -21.12 6.99
N THR A 103 -16.80 -20.61 5.91
CA THR A 103 -16.66 -21.23 4.58
C THR A 103 -15.20 -21.15 4.10
N ALA A 104 -14.74 -22.15 3.34
CA ALA A 104 -13.37 -22.16 2.78
C ALA A 104 -13.03 -20.86 2.01
N ILE A 105 -14.05 -20.29 1.35
CA ILE A 105 -13.96 -19.00 0.65
C ILE A 105 -13.59 -17.88 1.62
N GLN A 106 -14.28 -17.75 2.76
CA GLN A 106 -13.97 -16.73 3.76
C GLN A 106 -12.55 -16.87 4.31
N ARG A 107 -12.09 -18.10 4.60
CA ARG A 107 -10.73 -18.35 5.07
C ARG A 107 -9.68 -17.90 4.06
N ASN A 108 -9.89 -18.24 2.78
CA ASN A 108 -8.99 -17.89 1.71
C ASN A 108 -8.97 -16.37 1.45
N THR A 109 -10.11 -15.69 1.54
CA THR A 109 -10.18 -14.22 1.43
C THR A 109 -9.45 -13.53 2.58
N ILE A 110 -9.56 -14.02 3.81
CA ILE A 110 -8.83 -13.46 4.97
C ILE A 110 -7.32 -13.63 4.78
N LEU A 111 -6.86 -14.83 4.42
CA LEU A 111 -5.44 -15.10 4.20
C LEU A 111 -4.87 -14.27 3.04
N GLN A 112 -5.61 -14.16 1.94
CA GLN A 112 -5.21 -13.33 0.81
C GLN A 112 -5.09 -11.85 1.19
N ALA A 113 -6.09 -11.32 1.90
CA ALA A 113 -6.08 -9.93 2.36
C ALA A 113 -4.90 -9.66 3.32
N PHE A 114 -4.65 -10.58 4.26
CA PHE A 114 -3.52 -10.48 5.19
C PHE A 114 -2.17 -10.50 4.47
N LEU A 115 -1.97 -11.43 3.54
CA LEU A 115 -0.72 -11.56 2.79
C LEU A 115 -0.43 -10.34 1.93
N ILE A 116 -1.42 -9.84 1.17
CA ILE A 116 -1.26 -8.61 0.37
C ILE A 116 -0.90 -7.44 1.27
N CYS A 117 -1.57 -7.31 2.42
CA CYS A 117 -1.34 -6.20 3.33
C CYS A 117 0.06 -6.26 3.97
N ALA A 118 0.52 -7.45 4.39
CA ALA A 118 1.86 -7.66 4.92
C ALA A 118 2.93 -7.31 3.87
N LEU A 119 2.74 -7.74 2.62
CA LEU A 119 3.65 -7.44 1.52
C LEU A 119 3.71 -5.93 1.23
N CYS A 120 2.56 -5.25 1.13
CA CYS A 120 2.49 -3.79 0.94
C CYS A 120 3.17 -3.03 2.09
N PHE A 121 2.93 -3.47 3.34
CA PHE A 121 3.53 -2.88 4.53
C PHE A 121 5.05 -2.97 4.49
N ILE A 122 5.59 -4.18 4.27
CA ILE A 122 7.04 -4.42 4.24
C ILE A 122 7.68 -3.64 3.09
N ALA A 123 7.08 -3.66 1.90
CA ALA A 123 7.56 -2.91 0.74
C ALA A 123 7.63 -1.41 1.02
N SER A 124 6.55 -0.83 1.57
CA SER A 124 6.48 0.60 1.85
C SER A 124 7.43 1.02 2.99
N ALA A 125 7.60 0.17 4.01
CA ALA A 125 8.56 0.40 5.10
C ALA A 125 10.00 0.43 4.58
N ILE A 126 10.37 -0.55 3.73
CA ILE A 126 11.68 -0.58 3.07
C ILE A 126 11.87 0.68 2.20
N TYR A 127 10.83 1.08 1.47
CA TYR A 127 10.89 2.24 0.59
C TYR A 127 11.09 3.54 1.37
N VAL A 128 10.41 3.73 2.50
CA VAL A 128 10.64 4.91 3.36
C VAL A 128 12.05 4.83 3.97
N SER A 129 12.51 3.67 4.42
CA SER A 129 13.85 3.56 5.00
C SER A 129 14.97 3.83 3.99
N MET A 130 14.85 3.33 2.75
CA MET A 130 15.92 3.47 1.75
C MET A 130 16.11 4.90 1.25
N GLN A 131 15.13 5.78 1.45
CA GLN A 131 15.23 7.19 1.06
C GLN A 131 16.02 8.03 2.07
N TYR A 132 16.13 7.59 3.31
CA TYR A 132 16.76 8.37 4.39
C TYR A 132 17.93 7.65 5.06
N LEU A 133 18.03 6.34 4.91
CA LEU A 133 19.06 5.52 5.56
C LEU A 133 19.83 4.73 4.49
N PRO A 134 21.17 4.59 4.67
CA PRO A 134 21.97 3.74 3.82
C PRO A 134 21.45 2.31 3.92
N THR A 135 20.88 1.83 2.82
CA THR A 135 20.20 0.53 2.76
C THR A 135 20.98 -0.40 1.83
N PRO A 136 21.33 -1.62 2.25
CA PRO A 136 22.10 -2.52 1.41
C PRO A 136 21.30 -2.98 0.19
N PRO A 137 21.94 -3.27 -0.96
CA PRO A 137 21.26 -3.57 -2.23
C PRO A 137 20.25 -4.72 -2.15
N PHE A 138 20.54 -5.76 -1.36
CA PHE A 138 19.64 -6.90 -1.22
C PHE A 138 18.29 -6.52 -0.57
N VAL A 139 18.29 -5.56 0.36
CA VAL A 139 17.06 -5.08 1.02
C VAL A 139 16.21 -4.26 0.04
N ILE A 140 16.85 -3.45 -0.80
CA ILE A 140 16.17 -2.67 -1.84
C ILE A 140 15.47 -3.62 -2.83
N ILE A 141 16.15 -4.66 -3.28
CA ILE A 141 15.59 -5.69 -4.16
C ILE A 141 14.40 -6.42 -3.49
N LEU A 142 14.53 -6.78 -2.21
CA LEU A 142 13.41 -7.37 -1.46
C LEU A 142 12.20 -6.45 -1.41
N GLY A 143 12.42 -5.14 -1.22
CA GLY A 143 11.35 -4.14 -1.29
C GLY A 143 10.61 -4.18 -2.63
N GLN A 144 11.34 -4.24 -3.74
CA GLN A 144 10.74 -4.34 -5.09
C GLN A 144 9.97 -5.65 -5.29
N ILE A 145 10.52 -6.78 -4.84
CA ILE A 145 9.86 -8.08 -4.92
C ILE A 145 8.56 -8.08 -4.13
N PHE A 146 8.57 -7.58 -2.89
CA PHE A 146 7.36 -7.52 -2.05
C PHE A 146 6.32 -6.56 -2.63
N TRP A 147 6.76 -5.44 -3.20
CA TRP A 147 5.85 -4.53 -3.90
C TRP A 147 5.18 -5.21 -5.10
N GLN A 148 5.94 -5.88 -5.97
CA GLN A 148 5.37 -6.63 -7.10
C GLN A 148 4.47 -7.79 -6.64
N ALA A 149 4.89 -8.53 -5.61
CA ALA A 149 4.13 -9.64 -5.05
C ALA A 149 2.77 -9.20 -4.49
N SER A 150 2.69 -7.99 -3.91
CA SER A 150 1.42 -7.45 -3.40
C SER A 150 0.37 -7.21 -4.49
N HIS A 151 0.79 -7.00 -5.74
CA HIS A 151 -0.08 -6.86 -6.91
C HIS A 151 -0.43 -8.21 -7.56
N GLY A 152 0.32 -9.27 -7.24
CA GLY A 152 0.14 -10.62 -7.76
C GLY A 152 -1.10 -11.32 -7.20
N LYS A 153 -2.26 -11.07 -7.81
CA LYS A 153 -3.56 -11.66 -7.39
C LYS A 153 -3.69 -13.19 -7.58
N TYR A 154 -2.75 -13.86 -8.28
CA TYR A 154 -2.94 -15.21 -8.81
C TYR A 154 -2.27 -16.36 -8.04
N LEU A 155 -1.31 -16.10 -7.16
CA LEU A 155 -0.53 -17.17 -6.51
C LEU A 155 -1.34 -18.04 -5.55
N ILE A 156 -2.41 -17.50 -4.92
CA ILE A 156 -3.10 -18.20 -3.83
C ILE A 156 -4.24 -19.11 -4.34
N LYS A 157 -4.74 -18.90 -5.56
CA LYS A 157 -5.88 -19.69 -6.08
C LYS A 157 -5.46 -21.07 -6.62
N HIS A 158 -4.18 -21.27 -6.95
CA HIS A 158 -3.66 -22.53 -7.51
C HIS A 158 -2.98 -23.46 -6.50
N THR A 159 -2.68 -23.02 -5.27
CA THR A 159 -2.01 -23.85 -4.25
C THR A 159 -2.98 -24.67 -3.39
N PHE A 160 -4.29 -24.51 -3.59
CA PHE A 160 -5.34 -25.18 -2.80
C PHE A 160 -6.33 -26.01 -3.64
N ASN A 161 -5.93 -26.42 -4.85
CA ASN A 161 -6.62 -27.46 -5.61
C ASN A 161 -5.84 -28.77 -5.54
#